data_AF-A0A2V4H8P2-F1
#
_entry.id   AF-A0A2V4H8P2-F1
#
_cell.length_a   1.000
_cell.length_b   1.000
_cell.length_c   1.000
_cell.angle_alpha   90.00
_cell.angle_beta   90.00
_cell.angle_gamma   90.00
#
_symmetry.space_group_name_H-M   'P 1'
#
loop_
_entity.id
_entity.type
_entity.pdbx_description
1 polymer ?
#
loop_
_entity_poly.entity_id
_entity_poly.type
_entity_poly.pdbx_seq_one_letter_code
_entity_poly.pdbx_strand_id
1 'polypeptide(L)' 'MDWQILQSRDFKRDPDDPRKMERYQAEALIHGHVPVAGLLGIVCYNEALQRRVDQEVRQRQLDLSVYARPGWYF' A
#
# COMPACT_ATOMS: atom_id res chain seq x y z
N MET A 1 -2.93 -7.86 19.77
CA MET A 1 -1.86 -7.91 18.76
C MET A 1 -0.61 -7.38 19.45
N ASP A 2 0.44 -8.20 19.54
CA ASP A 2 1.61 -7.96 20.40
C ASP A 2 2.67 -7.12 19.71
N TRP A 3 2.57 -5.80 19.91
CA TRP A 3 3.45 -4.77 19.34
C TRP A 3 4.94 -4.94 19.73
N GLN A 4 5.22 -5.64 20.84
CA GLN A 4 6.59 -5.90 21.31
C GLN A 4 7.40 -6.77 20.35
N ILE A 5 6.76 -7.66 19.60
CA ILE A 5 7.45 -8.58 18.67
C ILE A 5 8.04 -7.80 17.49
N LEU A 6 7.44 -6.67 17.11
CA LEU A 6 7.81 -5.92 15.90
C LEU A 6 8.94 -4.94 16.13
N GLN A 7 9.01 -4.36 17.34
CA GLN A 7 10.14 -3.52 17.75
C GLN A 7 11.44 -4.31 17.89
N SER A 8 11.35 -5.64 18.00
CA SER A 8 12.53 -6.52 18.08
C SER A 8 13.35 -6.55 16.78
N ARG A 9 12.80 -6.04 15.66
CA ARG A 9 13.43 -6.08 14.31
C ARG A 9 13.90 -7.49 13.94
N ASP A 10 13.20 -8.50 14.44
CA ASP A 10 13.51 -9.90 14.15
C ASP A 10 12.79 -10.35 12.87
N PHE A 11 13.50 -10.19 11.76
CA PHE A 11 13.05 -10.59 10.41
C PHE A 11 13.37 -12.05 10.09
N LYS A 12 13.79 -12.87 11.06
CA LYS A 12 14.09 -14.27 10.81
C LYS A 12 12.81 -15.04 10.49
N ARG A 13 12.86 -15.76 9.36
CA ARG A 13 11.87 -16.77 8.97
C ARG A 13 11.84 -17.84 10.06
N ASP A 14 10.71 -17.92 10.72
CA ASP A 14 10.43 -19.01 11.64
C ASP A 14 9.75 -20.13 10.84
N PRO A 15 10.39 -21.31 10.71
CA PRO A 15 9.82 -22.43 9.97
C PRO A 15 8.57 -23.02 10.65
N ASP A 16 8.35 -22.75 11.95
CA ASP A 16 7.15 -23.19 12.69
C ASP A 16 5.99 -22.16 12.63
N ASP A 17 6.25 -20.88 12.28
CA ASP A 17 5.21 -19.87 12.02
C ASP A 17 5.40 -19.18 10.65
N PRO A 18 4.96 -19.82 9.55
CA PRO A 18 5.06 -19.24 8.21
C PRO A 18 4.23 -17.96 8.04
N ARG A 19 3.23 -17.70 8.90
CA ARG A 19 2.39 -16.49 8.86
C ARG A 19 3.05 -15.29 9.53
N LYS A 20 4.18 -15.47 10.22
CA LYS A 20 4.99 -14.37 10.80
C LYS A 20 5.42 -13.37 9.71
N MET A 21 5.85 -13.85 8.54
CA MET A 21 6.21 -12.97 7.42
C MET A 21 5.03 -12.20 6.84
N GLU A 22 3.87 -12.83 6.69
CA GLU A 22 2.66 -12.18 6.17
C GLU A 22 2.17 -11.07 7.10
N ARG A 23 2.28 -11.26 8.43
CA ARG A 23 1.99 -10.22 9.43
C ARG A 23 2.96 -9.04 9.35
N TYR A 24 4.28 -9.30 9.22
CA TYR A 24 5.27 -8.25 9.01
C TYR A 24 5.06 -7.47 7.70
N GLN A 25 4.64 -8.13 6.62
CA GLN A 25 4.32 -7.47 5.35
C GLN A 25 3.05 -6.62 5.45
N ALA A 26 2.04 -7.06 6.21
CA ALA A 26 0.85 -6.26 6.50
C ALA A 26 1.17 -5.00 7.32
N GLU A 27 2.18 -5.06 8.21
CA GLU A 27 2.59 -3.93 9.06
C GLU A 27 3.58 -2.96 8.43
N ALA A 28 4.29 -3.35 7.37
CA ALA A 28 5.08 -2.41 6.58
C ALA A 28 4.20 -1.36 5.87
N LEU A 29 2.89 -1.61 5.75
CA LEU A 29 2.00 -0.74 5.00
C LEU A 29 1.07 0.12 5.84
N ILE A 30 0.45 -0.30 6.95
CA ILE A 30 -0.57 0.56 7.60
C ILE A 30 -0.71 0.24 9.11
N HIS A 31 0.03 0.92 9.99
CA HIS A 31 -0.42 1.02 11.39
C HIS A 31 -1.19 2.33 11.60
N GLY A 32 -2.52 2.23 11.53
CA GLY A 32 -3.47 3.31 11.85
C GLY A 32 -3.60 4.43 10.80
N HIS A 33 -2.51 4.82 10.13
CA HIS A 33 -2.52 5.92 9.17
C HIS A 33 -1.37 5.81 8.17
N VAL A 34 -1.69 5.82 6.87
CA VAL A 34 -0.71 6.08 5.81
C VAL A 34 -0.94 7.49 5.29
N PRO A 35 0.06 8.37 5.38
CA PRO A 35 -0.04 9.66 4.73
C PRO A 35 -0.10 9.45 3.22
N VAL A 36 -1.10 10.07 2.56
CA VAL A 36 -1.19 10.09 1.09
C VAL A 36 0.09 10.64 0.45
N ALA A 37 0.80 11.55 1.13
CA ALA A 37 2.09 12.07 0.70
C ALA A 37 3.20 10.99 0.60
N GLY A 38 3.02 9.83 1.22
CA GLY A 38 3.93 8.69 1.09
C GLY A 38 3.67 7.82 -0.15
N LEU A 39 2.59 8.08 -0.89
CA LEU A 39 2.23 7.34 -2.09
C LEU A 39 2.85 7.99 -3.33
N LEU A 40 3.54 7.21 -4.16
CA LEU A 40 4.12 7.68 -5.42
C LEU A 40 3.05 7.95 -6.51
N GLY A 41 1.90 7.28 -6.40
CA GLY A 41 0.80 7.41 -7.35
C GLY A 41 -0.14 6.21 -7.31
N ILE A 42 -1.28 6.35 -7.99
CA ILE A 42 -2.26 5.28 -8.19
C ILE A 42 -2.12 4.77 -9.62
N VAL A 43 -2.14 3.46 -9.80
CA VAL A 43 -2.21 2.84 -11.13
C VAL A 43 -3.56 2.16 -11.31
N CYS A 44 -4.20 2.43 -12.44
CA CYS A 44 -5.49 1.90 -12.83
C CYS A 44 -5.34 1.03 -14.08
N TYR A 45 -6.27 0.09 -14.25
CA TYR A 45 -6.28 -0.81 -15.41
C TYR A 45 -6.66 -0.10 -16.72
N ASN A 46 -7.57 0.87 -16.69
CA ASN A 46 -8.04 1.56 -17.89
C ASN A 46 -8.22 3.08 -17.67
N GLU A 47 -8.32 3.82 -18.77
CA GLU A 47 -8.44 5.28 -18.78
C GLU A 47 -9.75 5.80 -18.18
N ALA A 48 -10.82 4.99 -18.21
CA ALA A 48 -12.09 5.34 -17.58
C ALA A 48 -11.94 5.38 -16.04
N LEU A 49 -11.26 4.39 -15.47
CA LEU A 49 -10.91 4.37 -14.05
C LEU A 49 -9.94 5.49 -13.71
N GLN A 50 -8.92 5.72 -14.54
CA GLN A 50 -7.97 6.83 -14.33
C GLN A 50 -8.71 8.16 -14.20
N ARG A 51 -9.60 8.50 -15.15
CA ARG A 51 -10.36 9.76 -15.11
C ARG A 51 -11.23 9.89 -13.87
N ARG A 52 -11.88 8.81 -13.44
CA ARG A 52 -12.69 8.82 -12.21
C ARG A 52 -11.81 9.05 -10.98
N VAL A 53 -10.69 8.36 -10.87
CA VAL A 53 -9.77 8.51 -9.73
C VAL A 53 -9.10 9.89 -9.74
N ASP A 54 -8.76 10.42 -10.91
CA ASP A 54 -8.21 11.78 -11.06
C ASP A 54 -9.19 12.85 -10.57
N GLN A 55 -10.49 12.69 -10.86
CA GLN A 55 -11.53 13.56 -10.31
C GLN A 55 -11.59 13.47 -8.78
N GLU A 56 -11.55 12.27 -8.21
CA GLU A 56 -11.56 12.06 -6.76
C GLU A 56 -10.32 12.65 -6.06
N VAL A 57 -9.15 12.56 -6.69
CA VAL A 57 -7.88 13.15 -6.23
C VAL A 57 -7.97 14.68 -6.23
N ARG A 58 -8.46 15.27 -7.33
CA ARG A 58 -8.65 16.73 -7.44
C ARG A 58 -9.67 17.27 -6.44
N GLN A 59 -10.79 16.57 -6.25
CA GLN A 59 -11.82 16.97 -5.29
C GLN A 59 -11.27 17.02 -3.85
N ARG A 60 -10.33 16.13 -3.51
CA ARG A 60 -9.69 16.07 -2.20
C ARG A 60 -8.41 16.91 -2.12
N GLN A 61 -8.08 17.66 -3.17
CA GLN A 61 -6.87 18.49 -3.27
C GLN A 61 -5.59 17.71 -2.96
N LEU A 62 -5.55 16.43 -3.38
CA LEU A 62 -4.40 15.57 -3.18
C LEU A 62 -3.43 15.74 -4.34
N ASP A 63 -2.14 15.89 -4.02
CA ASP A 63 -1.08 15.89 -5.01
C ASP A 63 -0.64 14.45 -5.29
N LEU A 64 -1.46 13.72 -6.04
CA LEU A 64 -1.25 12.30 -6.31
C LEU A 64 -1.43 11.99 -7.80
N SER A 65 -0.40 11.42 -8.41
CA SER A 65 -0.45 11.07 -9.84
C SER A 65 -1.25 9.79 -10.08
N VAL A 66 -2.17 9.82 -11.05
CA VAL A 66 -2.98 8.65 -11.44
C VAL A 66 -2.61 8.22 -12.85
N TYR A 67 -2.18 6.97 -13.02
CA TYR A 67 -1.74 6.41 -14.30
C TYR A 67 -2.65 5.27 -14.75
N ALA A 68 -3.04 5.21 -16.03
CA ALA A 68 -3.60 4.01 -16.63
C ALA A 68 -2.47 3.13 -17.19
N ARG A 69 -2.31 1.90 -16.69
CA ARG A 69 -1.38 0.91 -17.26
C ARG A 69 -2.06 -0.46 -17.42
N PRO A 70 -2.75 -0.69 -18.54
CA PRO A 70 -3.50 -1.94 -18.79
C PRO A 70 -2.67 -3.24 -18.86
N GLY A 71 -1.33 -3.19 -18.76
CA GLY A 71 -0.45 -4.37 -18.81
C GLY A 71 0.60 -4.42 -17.71
N TRP A 72 0.35 -3.76 -16.56
CA TRP A 72 1.31 -3.71 -15.46
C TRP A 72 1.07 -4.77 -14.38
N TYR A 73 -0.15 -5.34 -14.32
CA TYR A 73 -0.52 -6.35 -13.33
C TYR A 73 -1.06 -7.65 -13.93
N PHE A 74 -0.93 -7.82 -15.24
CA PHE A 74 -1.21 -9.04 -16.00
C PHE A 74 -0.29 -9.11 -17.22
#